data_AF-A0A3B1DTK8-F1
#
_entry.id   AF-A0A3B1DTK8-F1
#
_cell.length_a   1.000
_cell.length_b   1.000
_cell.length_c   1.000
_cell.angle_alpha   90.00
_cell.angle_beta   90.00
_cell.angle_gamma   90.00
#
_symmetry.space_group_name_H-M   'P 1'
#
loop_
_entity.id
_entity.type
_entity.pdbx_description
1 polymer ?
#
loop_
_entity_poly.entity_id
_entity_poly.type
_entity_poly.pdbx_seq_one_letter_code
_entity_poly.pdbx_strand_id
1 'polypeptide(L)'
;MQLSRLFVALSVVVLACAGVPAHAQDLVQPETHADGILLVVTDASGLVTNDSPMYLASNLVGWNPGDHAMKLSGRSDLRWQILLPMPEQGSSLQFKFTRGSWETCEVAADLTDISNRTLAPVERERVVPGQPIVIELVVERFADEREGAIQPRPRSDTTQPLNVTGNALRLQVVGGAGAAGGALRDVVVWLPPGYDDPANADRRYPVLYMQDGQNVFDHHPP
;
A
#
# COMPACT_ATOMS: atom_id res chain seq x y z
N MET A 1 -3.83 -1.37 -84.94
CA MET A 1 -4.16 -1.64 -83.53
C MET A 1 -2.92 -2.16 -82.83
N GLN A 2 -2.29 -1.33 -82.00
CA GLN A 2 -1.76 -1.64 -80.65
C GLN A 2 -0.72 -0.58 -80.29
N LEU A 3 -1.04 0.13 -79.21
CA LEU A 3 -0.20 1.12 -78.55
C LEU A 3 1.01 0.45 -77.91
N SER A 4 2.12 1.17 -77.80
CA SER A 4 3.08 0.96 -76.72
C SER A 4 3.53 2.32 -76.21
N ARG A 5 2.94 2.72 -75.08
CA ARG A 5 3.29 3.92 -74.32
C ARG A 5 4.53 3.62 -73.50
N LEU A 6 5.58 4.41 -73.71
CA LEU A 6 6.81 4.38 -72.91
C LEU A 6 6.55 5.13 -71.59
N PHE A 7 6.57 4.44 -70.46
CA PHE A 7 6.57 5.05 -69.13
C PHE A 7 8.01 5.18 -68.65
N VAL A 8 8.48 6.42 -68.48
CA VAL A 8 9.74 6.72 -67.77
C VAL A 8 9.39 6.85 -66.29
N ALA A 9 9.83 5.90 -65.47
CA ALA A 9 9.72 5.98 -64.03
C ALA A 9 10.94 6.75 -63.49
N LEU A 10 10.71 7.99 -63.02
CA LEU A 10 11.70 8.77 -62.28
C LEU A 10 11.60 8.38 -60.80
N SER A 11 12.53 7.57 -60.30
CA SER A 11 12.64 7.25 -58.87
C SER A 11 13.36 8.38 -58.16
N VAL A 12 12.61 9.24 -57.46
CA VAL A 12 13.17 10.14 -56.45
C VAL A 12 13.26 9.38 -55.13
N VAL A 13 14.47 8.98 -54.74
CA VAL A 13 14.73 8.48 -53.40
C VAL A 13 14.76 9.70 -52.47
N VAL A 14 13.63 9.97 -51.81
CA VAL A 14 13.60 10.89 -50.68
C VAL A 14 14.19 10.15 -49.49
N LEU A 15 15.45 10.45 -49.17
CA LEU A 15 16.06 10.06 -47.92
C LEU A 15 15.40 10.91 -46.82
N ALA A 16 14.28 10.43 -46.28
CA ALA A 16 13.73 10.98 -45.06
C ALA A 16 14.67 10.59 -43.92
N CYS A 17 15.56 11.51 -43.53
CA CYS A 17 16.11 11.49 -42.19
C CYS A 17 14.93 11.68 -41.24
N ALA A 18 14.35 10.57 -40.78
CA ALA A 18 13.46 10.58 -39.64
C ALA A 18 14.30 11.13 -38.48
N GLY A 19 14.13 12.43 -38.21
CA GLY A 19 14.54 13.00 -36.95
C GLY A 19 13.86 12.16 -35.87
N VAL A 20 14.65 11.39 -35.14
CA VAL A 20 14.20 10.80 -33.88
C VAL A 20 13.73 12.01 -33.06
N PRO A 21 12.45 12.14 -32.70
CA PRO A 21 12.08 13.16 -31.73
C PRO A 21 12.83 12.77 -30.45
N ALA A 22 13.83 13.57 -30.10
CA ALA A 22 14.46 13.52 -28.80
C ALA A 22 13.47 14.08 -27.78
N HIS A 23 12.38 13.35 -27.51
CA HIS A 23 11.70 13.44 -26.23
C HIS A 23 12.40 12.47 -25.30
N ALA A 24 13.55 12.91 -24.77
CA ALA A 24 13.91 12.46 -23.44
C ALA A 24 12.72 12.89 -22.56
N GLN A 25 11.87 11.92 -22.19
CA GLN A 25 10.65 12.19 -21.44
C GLN A 25 11.05 12.94 -20.16
N ASP A 26 10.60 14.17 -20.04
CA ASP A 26 10.84 15.00 -18.88
C ASP A 26 9.92 14.48 -17.76
N LEU A 27 10.40 13.45 -17.06
CA LEU A 27 9.63 12.74 -16.06
C LEU A 27 9.75 13.44 -14.71
N VAL A 28 8.63 13.56 -14.01
CA VAL A 28 8.51 14.13 -12.68
C VAL A 28 8.05 13.05 -11.72
N GLN A 29 8.72 12.92 -10.58
CA GLN A 29 8.25 12.04 -9.52
C GLN A 29 7.03 12.66 -8.84
N PRO A 30 5.86 11.99 -8.78
CA PRO A 30 4.65 12.56 -8.20
C PRO A 30 4.84 13.07 -6.77
N GLU A 31 5.67 12.40 -5.97
CA GLU A 31 5.99 12.76 -4.58
C GLU A 31 6.69 14.12 -4.43
N THR A 32 7.24 14.67 -5.51
CA THR A 32 7.91 15.97 -5.52
C THR A 32 6.98 17.13 -5.83
N HIS A 33 5.72 16.86 -6.19
CA HIS A 33 4.77 17.89 -6.62
C HIS A 33 4.07 18.56 -5.44
N ALA A 34 4.27 19.87 -5.28
CA ALA A 34 3.84 20.62 -4.10
C ALA A 34 2.31 20.64 -3.86
N ASP A 35 1.51 20.53 -4.93
CA ASP A 35 0.04 20.56 -4.83
C ASP A 35 -0.56 19.19 -4.46
N GLY A 36 0.28 18.18 -4.20
CA GLY A 36 -0.11 16.86 -3.73
C GLY A 36 -0.48 15.87 -4.82
N ILE A 37 -0.95 14.69 -4.39
CA ILE A 37 -1.26 13.56 -5.25
C ILE A 37 -2.67 13.08 -4.93
N LEU A 38 -3.53 13.02 -5.94
CA LEU A 38 -4.86 12.43 -5.84
C LEU A 38 -4.80 11.01 -6.40
N LEU A 39 -4.94 10.02 -5.53
CA LEU A 39 -5.15 8.65 -5.97
C LEU A 39 -6.63 8.46 -6.31
N VAL A 40 -6.90 7.91 -7.49
CA VAL A 40 -8.24 7.48 -7.91
C VAL A 40 -8.19 5.98 -8.17
N VAL A 41 -8.98 5.21 -7.44
CA VAL A 41 -8.87 3.76 -7.37
C VAL A 41 -10.16 3.11 -7.86
N THR A 42 -10.02 2.19 -8.80
CA THR A 42 -11.10 1.30 -9.22
C THR A 42 -11.04 0.03 -8.37
N ASP A 43 -12.17 -0.33 -7.75
CA ASP A 43 -12.33 -1.61 -7.05
C ASP A 43 -12.88 -2.65 -8.03
N ALA A 44 -12.01 -3.52 -8.56
CA ALA A 44 -12.42 -4.62 -9.43
C ALA A 44 -12.95 -5.83 -8.64
N SER A 45 -12.66 -5.91 -7.34
CA SER A 45 -13.16 -6.98 -6.47
C SER A 45 -14.66 -6.84 -6.19
N GLY A 46 -15.15 -5.59 -6.15
CA GLY A 46 -16.53 -5.26 -5.78
C GLY A 46 -16.85 -5.45 -4.29
N LEU A 47 -15.84 -5.67 -3.45
CA LEU A 47 -16.00 -5.93 -2.01
C LEU A 47 -15.99 -4.66 -1.16
N VAL A 48 -15.59 -3.52 -1.71
CA VAL A 48 -15.50 -2.27 -0.95
C VAL A 48 -16.88 -1.65 -0.79
N THR A 49 -17.26 -1.40 0.46
CA THR A 49 -18.54 -0.79 0.83
C THR A 49 -18.33 0.27 1.93
N ASN A 50 -19.41 0.93 2.37
CA ASN A 50 -19.29 1.84 3.52
C ASN A 50 -18.96 1.10 4.83
N ASP A 51 -19.39 -0.16 4.96
CA ASP A 51 -19.16 -1.01 6.13
C ASP A 51 -17.82 -1.75 6.07
N SER A 52 -17.27 -1.94 4.87
CA SER A 52 -15.91 -2.44 4.61
C SER A 52 -15.18 -1.47 3.67
N PRO A 53 -14.78 -0.29 4.17
CA PRO A 53 -14.20 0.75 3.34
C PRO A 53 -12.76 0.46 2.96
N MET A 54 -12.29 1.06 1.87
CA MET A 54 -10.91 0.96 1.43
C MET A 54 -10.01 1.93 2.21
N TYR A 55 -8.84 1.47 2.59
CA TYR A 55 -7.81 2.23 3.28
C TYR A 55 -6.48 2.14 2.54
N LEU A 56 -5.63 3.14 2.77
CA LEU A 56 -4.25 3.17 2.28
C LEU A 56 -3.26 2.97 3.43
N ALA A 57 -2.73 1.75 3.57
CA ALA A 57 -1.62 1.50 4.48
C ALA A 57 -0.33 2.00 3.81
N SER A 58 0.41 2.91 4.44
CA SER A 58 1.64 3.45 3.85
C SER A 58 2.73 3.74 4.86
N ASN A 59 3.95 3.92 4.37
CA ASN A 59 5.08 4.40 5.16
C ASN A 59 4.88 5.82 5.72
N LEU A 60 3.93 6.61 5.21
CA LEU A 60 3.61 7.94 5.72
C LEU A 60 2.87 7.92 7.07
N VAL A 61 2.12 6.84 7.34
CA VAL A 61 1.31 6.69 8.56
C VAL A 61 1.66 5.41 9.34
N GLY A 62 2.88 4.93 9.19
CA GLY A 62 3.39 3.78 9.95
C GLY A 62 2.68 2.46 9.66
N TRP A 63 2.24 2.24 8.42
CA TRP A 63 1.69 0.96 7.94
C TRP A 63 0.47 0.47 8.73
N ASN A 64 -0.41 1.40 9.08
CA ASN A 64 -1.68 1.09 9.72
C ASN A 64 -2.77 0.76 8.65
N PRO A 65 -3.26 -0.50 8.53
CA PRO A 65 -4.20 -0.88 7.48
C PRO A 65 -5.61 -0.34 7.67
N GLY A 66 -6.00 0.05 8.89
CA GLY A 66 -7.32 0.60 9.19
C GLY A 66 -7.25 2.04 9.69
N ASP A 67 -6.29 2.83 9.22
CA ASP A 67 -6.14 4.22 9.66
C ASP A 67 -7.26 5.10 9.11
N HIS A 68 -8.07 5.69 9.98
CA HIS A 68 -9.17 6.57 9.58
C HIS A 68 -8.70 7.80 8.80
N ALA A 69 -7.47 8.29 9.05
CA ALA A 69 -6.89 9.40 8.27
C ALA A 69 -6.56 8.99 6.83
N MET A 70 -6.41 7.68 6.57
CA MET A 70 -6.12 7.11 5.25
C MET A 70 -7.31 6.34 4.65
N LYS A 71 -8.53 6.62 5.13
CA LYS A 71 -9.76 6.06 4.54
C LYS A 71 -10.07 6.74 3.21
N LEU A 72 -10.26 5.95 2.15
CA LEU A 72 -10.67 6.47 0.85
C LEU A 72 -12.15 6.88 0.88
N SER A 73 -12.49 7.90 0.10
CA SER A 73 -13.86 8.40 -0.08
C SER A 73 -14.40 7.94 -1.43
N GLY A 74 -15.66 7.51 -1.46
CA GLY A 74 -16.34 7.15 -2.71
C GLY A 74 -16.60 8.37 -3.60
N ARG A 75 -16.65 8.13 -4.91
CA ARG A 75 -16.95 9.12 -5.95
C ARG A 75 -18.27 8.79 -6.65
N SER A 76 -18.82 9.76 -7.39
CA SER A 76 -20.04 9.56 -8.18
C SER A 76 -19.85 8.65 -9.40
N ASP A 77 -18.61 8.40 -9.81
CA ASP A 77 -18.23 7.52 -10.92
C ASP A 77 -17.92 6.08 -10.46
N LEU A 78 -18.37 5.69 -9.26
CA LEU A 78 -18.16 4.37 -8.64
C LEU A 78 -16.69 4.02 -8.35
N ARG A 79 -15.78 5.01 -8.40
CA ARG A 79 -14.39 4.86 -7.97
C ARG A 79 -14.19 5.41 -6.56
N TRP A 80 -13.02 5.16 -6.00
CA TRP A 80 -12.59 5.63 -4.70
C TRP A 80 -11.47 6.64 -4.84
N GLN A 81 -11.32 7.56 -3.88
CA GLN A 81 -10.22 8.53 -3.91
C GLN A 81 -9.64 8.84 -2.55
N ILE A 82 -8.38 9.26 -2.56
CA ILE A 82 -7.72 9.89 -1.42
C ILE A 82 -6.71 10.92 -1.93
N LEU A 83 -6.74 12.11 -1.32
CA LEU A 83 -5.70 13.12 -1.50
C LEU A 83 -4.61 12.83 -0.47
N LEU A 84 -3.40 12.54 -0.93
CA LEU A 84 -2.30 12.22 -0.03
C LEU A 84 -1.72 13.48 0.60
N PRO A 85 -1.38 13.46 1.90
CA PRO A 85 -0.52 14.48 2.46
C PRO A 85 0.85 14.39 1.78
N MET A 86 1.50 15.54 1.59
CA MET A 86 2.83 15.60 1.00
C MET A 86 3.81 14.73 1.82
N PRO A 87 4.53 13.79 1.19
CA PRO A 87 5.56 13.03 1.89
C PRO A 87 6.65 13.98 2.39
N GLU A 88 7.30 13.64 3.52
CA GLU A 88 8.53 14.32 3.92
C GLU A 88 9.55 14.22 2.78
N GLN A 89 10.23 15.34 2.48
CA GLN A 89 11.07 15.45 1.30
C GLN A 89 12.11 14.32 1.22
N GLY A 90 12.16 13.66 0.06
CA GLY A 90 13.16 12.62 -0.24
C GLY A 90 12.75 11.20 0.11
N SER A 91 11.56 10.97 0.67
CA SER A 91 11.03 9.61 0.88
C SER A 91 10.17 9.16 -0.29
N SER A 92 10.43 7.94 -0.82
CA SER A 92 9.55 7.32 -1.82
C SER A 92 8.29 6.80 -1.12
N LEU A 93 7.12 7.11 -1.67
CA LEU A 93 5.87 6.57 -1.13
C LEU A 93 5.82 5.05 -1.39
N GLN A 94 5.62 4.29 -0.32
CA GLN A 94 5.30 2.87 -0.40
C GLN A 94 3.97 2.61 0.29
N PHE A 95 3.11 1.84 -0.35
CA PHE A 95 1.76 1.62 0.14
C PHE A 95 1.14 0.31 -0.33
N LYS A 96 0.06 -0.05 0.35
CA LYS A 96 -0.87 -1.12 -0.03
C LYS A 96 -2.30 -0.69 0.27
N PHE A 97 -3.25 -1.13 -0.54
CA PHE A 97 -4.67 -1.01 -0.22
C PHE A 97 -5.13 -2.15 0.69
N THR A 98 -6.01 -1.82 1.62
CA THR A 98 -6.69 -2.83 2.44
C THR A 98 -8.15 -2.47 2.67
N ARG A 99 -8.93 -3.38 3.27
CA ARG A 99 -10.27 -3.07 3.80
C ARG A 99 -10.32 -2.97 5.32
N GLY A 100 -9.21 -2.55 5.93
CA GLY A 100 -9.10 -2.22 7.36
C GLY A 100 -8.17 -3.15 8.16
N SER A 101 -7.71 -4.24 7.55
CA SER A 101 -6.79 -5.20 8.16
C SER A 101 -5.85 -5.83 7.12
N TRP A 102 -4.80 -6.52 7.57
CA TRP A 102 -3.87 -7.18 6.65
C TRP A 102 -4.45 -8.44 6.01
N GLU A 103 -5.44 -9.08 6.63
CA GLU A 103 -6.21 -10.20 6.06
C GLU A 103 -7.03 -9.74 4.84
N THR A 104 -7.34 -8.44 4.77
CA THR A 104 -8.00 -7.79 3.62
C THR A 104 -7.01 -6.96 2.82
N CYS A 105 -5.73 -7.32 2.80
CA CYS A 105 -4.74 -6.68 1.95
C CYS A 105 -5.01 -6.98 0.48
N GLU A 106 -4.74 -6.02 -0.39
CA GLU A 106 -4.78 -6.23 -1.84
C GLU A 106 -3.81 -7.32 -2.29
N VAL A 107 -4.24 -8.05 -3.31
CA VAL A 107 -3.50 -9.14 -3.96
C VAL A 107 -3.66 -9.03 -5.47
N ALA A 108 -2.86 -9.78 -6.23
CA ALA A 108 -2.99 -9.86 -7.67
C ALA A 108 -4.31 -10.52 -8.08
N ALA A 109 -4.67 -10.40 -9.36
CA ALA A 109 -5.89 -11.00 -9.91
C ALA A 109 -5.95 -12.54 -9.76
N ASP A 110 -4.79 -13.21 -9.66
CA ASP A 110 -4.64 -14.65 -9.40
C ASP A 110 -4.54 -14.99 -7.90
N LEU A 111 -4.84 -14.02 -7.02
CA LEU A 111 -4.77 -14.10 -5.56
C LEU A 111 -3.36 -14.24 -4.97
N THR A 112 -2.29 -14.09 -5.75
CA THR A 112 -0.92 -14.09 -5.22
C THR A 112 -0.57 -12.77 -4.51
N ASP A 113 0.33 -12.84 -3.55
CA ASP A 113 0.82 -11.64 -2.85
C ASP A 113 1.57 -10.73 -3.82
N ILE A 114 1.28 -9.44 -3.72
CA ILE A 114 2.00 -8.40 -4.48
C ILE A 114 2.98 -7.66 -3.58
N SER A 115 4.04 -7.12 -4.17
CA SER A 115 4.94 -6.19 -3.48
C SER A 115 4.21 -4.89 -3.07
N ASN A 116 4.81 -4.11 -2.18
CA ASN A 116 4.35 -2.75 -1.90
C ASN A 116 4.31 -1.94 -3.20
N ARG A 117 3.24 -1.18 -3.40
CA ARG A 117 3.11 -0.26 -4.53
C ARG A 117 4.01 0.95 -4.32
N THR A 118 4.53 1.45 -5.43
CA THR A 118 5.22 2.74 -5.55
C THR A 118 4.56 3.54 -6.67
N LEU A 119 4.74 4.85 -6.69
CA LEU A 119 4.26 5.67 -7.80
C LEU A 119 5.31 5.71 -8.91
N ALA A 120 4.86 5.53 -10.15
CA ALA A 120 5.74 5.71 -11.30
C ALA A 120 5.90 7.21 -11.60
N PRO A 121 7.06 7.63 -12.14
CA PRO A 121 7.23 8.98 -12.66
C PRO A 121 6.16 9.29 -13.71
N VAL A 122 5.67 10.52 -13.72
CA VAL A 122 4.70 11.01 -14.71
C VAL A 122 5.36 12.00 -15.67
N GLU A 123 4.82 12.09 -16.88
CA GLU A 123 5.21 13.10 -17.85
C GLU A 123 4.94 14.51 -17.29
N ARG A 124 5.92 15.42 -17.40
CA ARG A 124 5.81 16.80 -16.88
C ARG A 124 4.60 17.54 -17.45
N GLU A 125 4.16 17.22 -18.67
CA GLU A 125 2.98 17.80 -19.31
C GLU A 125 1.67 17.48 -18.57
N ARG A 126 1.63 16.41 -17.78
CA ARG A 126 0.48 16.06 -16.93
C ARG A 126 0.47 16.84 -15.61
N VAL A 127 1.56 17.55 -15.28
CA VAL A 127 1.68 18.33 -14.06
C VAL A 127 1.14 19.73 -14.31
N VAL A 128 -0.02 20.02 -13.71
CA VAL A 128 -0.66 21.34 -13.80
C VAL A 128 -0.40 22.09 -12.48
N PRO A 129 0.27 23.26 -12.51
CA PRO A 129 0.47 24.06 -11.31
C PRO A 129 -0.85 24.43 -10.63
N GLY A 130 -0.91 24.30 -9.31
CA GLY A 130 -2.11 24.54 -8.50
C GLY A 130 -3.13 23.40 -8.51
N GLN A 131 -2.79 22.24 -9.09
CA GLN A 131 -3.63 21.04 -9.06
C GLN A 131 -2.83 19.81 -8.62
N PRO A 132 -3.43 18.89 -7.86
CA PRO A 132 -2.77 17.63 -7.52
C PRO A 132 -2.56 16.78 -8.79
N ILE A 133 -1.49 15.99 -8.81
CA ILE A 133 -1.31 14.97 -9.85
C ILE A 133 -2.31 13.85 -9.60
N VAL A 134 -3.11 13.52 -10.62
CA VAL A 134 -4.07 12.41 -10.55
C VAL A 134 -3.40 11.12 -11.00
N ILE A 135 -3.37 10.12 -10.11
CA ILE A 135 -2.88 8.78 -10.41
C ILE A 135 -4.04 7.80 -10.33
N GLU A 136 -4.31 7.10 -11.43
CA GLU A 136 -5.36 6.09 -11.49
C GLU A 136 -4.78 4.70 -11.21
N LEU A 137 -5.43 3.95 -10.33
CA LEU A 137 -5.03 2.61 -9.90
C LEU A 137 -6.22 1.65 -9.92
N VAL A 138 -5.92 0.35 -9.94
CA VAL A 138 -6.91 -0.72 -9.84
C VAL A 138 -6.49 -1.66 -8.71
N VAL A 139 -7.44 -1.97 -7.82
CA VAL A 139 -7.32 -3.09 -6.88
C VAL A 139 -8.07 -4.25 -7.49
N GLU A 140 -7.33 -5.30 -7.84
CA GLU A 140 -7.89 -6.47 -8.52
C GLU A 140 -8.72 -7.31 -7.54
N ARG A 141 -8.11 -7.68 -6.42
CA ARG A 141 -8.68 -8.59 -5.41
C ARG A 141 -8.11 -8.33 -4.01
N PHE A 142 -8.72 -8.92 -3.00
CA PHE A 142 -8.26 -8.92 -1.61
C PHE A 142 -7.92 -10.34 -1.11
N ALA A 143 -6.98 -10.42 -0.17
CA ALA A 143 -6.46 -11.69 0.34
C ALA A 143 -7.52 -12.59 1.01
N ASP A 144 -8.60 -12.01 1.54
CA ASP A 144 -9.71 -12.74 2.14
C ASP A 144 -10.65 -13.41 1.12
N GLU A 145 -10.41 -13.22 -0.18
CA GLU A 145 -11.02 -14.01 -1.26
C GLU A 145 -10.36 -15.38 -1.47
N ARG A 146 -9.20 -15.65 -0.85
CA ARG A 146 -8.53 -16.96 -0.96
C ARG A 146 -9.38 -18.05 -0.32
N GLU A 147 -9.32 -19.25 -0.88
CA GLU A 147 -9.94 -20.41 -0.26
C GLU A 147 -9.29 -20.68 1.11
N GLY A 148 -10.12 -20.86 2.14
CA GLY A 148 -9.64 -21.01 3.52
C GLY A 148 -9.15 -19.72 4.18
N ALA A 149 -9.29 -18.56 3.53
CA ALA A 149 -8.83 -17.31 4.11
C ALA A 149 -9.56 -16.99 5.41
N ILE A 150 -8.77 -16.39 6.31
CA ILE A 150 -9.25 -15.89 7.58
C ILE A 150 -10.07 -14.66 7.30
N GLN A 151 -11.33 -14.71 7.69
CA GLN A 151 -12.19 -13.56 7.55
C GLN A 151 -11.69 -12.43 8.46
N PRO A 152 -11.62 -11.19 7.94
CA PRO A 152 -11.16 -10.05 8.71
C PRO A 152 -11.96 -9.96 10.01
N ARG A 153 -11.26 -10.11 11.13
CA ARG A 153 -11.85 -9.77 12.43
C ARG A 153 -11.87 -8.25 12.51
N PRO A 154 -12.97 -7.62 12.97
CA PRO A 154 -12.97 -6.20 13.28
C PRO A 154 -11.75 -5.89 14.14
N ARG A 155 -11.06 -4.80 13.79
CA ARG A 155 -9.79 -4.43 14.42
C ARG A 155 -9.89 -4.47 15.95
N SER A 156 -9.31 -5.53 16.48
CA SER A 156 -8.98 -5.83 17.87
C SER A 156 -10.05 -5.45 18.89
N ASP A 157 -10.84 -6.44 19.31
CA ASP A 157 -11.05 -6.54 20.74
C ASP A 157 -9.68 -6.86 21.38
N THR A 158 -8.93 -5.80 21.74
CA THR A 158 -7.65 -5.91 22.45
C THR A 158 -7.82 -6.52 23.84
N THR A 159 -9.05 -6.81 24.27
CA THR A 159 -9.35 -7.48 25.52
C THR A 159 -9.46 -9.00 25.37
N GLN A 160 -9.45 -9.53 24.13
CA GLN A 160 -9.45 -10.98 23.95
C GLN A 160 -8.19 -11.61 24.54
N PRO A 161 -8.32 -12.68 25.33
CA PRO A 161 -7.18 -13.42 25.83
C PRO A 161 -6.33 -13.98 24.68
N LEU A 162 -5.01 -13.81 24.75
CA LEU A 162 -4.09 -14.44 23.82
C LEU A 162 -3.92 -15.90 24.22
N ASN A 163 -4.11 -16.83 23.28
CA ASN A 163 -3.96 -18.26 23.54
C ASN A 163 -2.50 -18.67 23.39
N VAL A 164 -1.71 -18.46 24.45
CA VAL A 164 -0.28 -18.76 24.51
C VAL A 164 0.03 -19.73 25.65
N THR A 165 1.14 -20.45 25.56
CA THR A 165 1.57 -21.40 26.61
C THR A 165 2.05 -20.70 27.89
N GLY A 166 2.37 -19.41 27.82
CA GLY A 166 2.91 -18.59 28.91
C GLY A 166 1.99 -17.42 29.26
N ASN A 167 2.55 -16.37 29.86
CA ASN A 167 1.80 -15.15 30.17
C ASN A 167 2.07 -14.08 29.10
N ALA A 168 1.04 -13.55 28.46
CA ALA A 168 1.20 -12.45 27.50
C ALA A 168 0.68 -11.14 28.09
N LEU A 169 1.60 -10.21 28.33
CA LEU A 169 1.31 -8.88 28.86
C LEU A 169 1.17 -7.88 27.71
N ARG A 170 0.07 -7.14 27.69
CA ARG A 170 -0.12 -5.99 26.79
C ARG A 170 0.33 -4.74 27.52
N LEU A 171 1.35 -4.06 27.01
CA LEU A 171 1.89 -2.85 27.61
C LEU A 171 1.74 -1.68 26.65
N GLN A 172 1.20 -0.56 27.13
CA GLN A 172 1.29 0.70 26.42
C GLN A 172 2.64 1.34 26.70
N VAL A 173 3.39 1.57 25.63
CA VAL A 173 4.69 2.25 25.68
C VAL A 173 4.60 3.55 24.90
N VAL A 174 5.23 4.59 25.45
CA VAL A 174 5.46 5.84 24.73
C VAL A 174 6.77 5.68 23.97
N GLY A 175 6.74 5.79 22.64
CA GLY A 175 7.93 5.59 21.83
C GLY A 175 7.75 5.93 20.35
N GLY A 176 8.86 5.88 19.62
CA GLY A 176 8.94 6.24 18.20
C GLY A 176 10.15 7.13 17.92
N ALA A 177 10.65 7.08 16.69
CA ALA A 177 11.73 7.93 16.21
C ALA A 177 11.18 8.90 15.15
N GLY A 178 11.84 10.06 14.97
CA GLY A 178 11.42 11.08 14.01
C GLY A 178 10.01 11.62 14.30
N ALA A 179 9.19 11.75 13.25
CA ALA A 179 7.82 12.25 13.33
C ALA A 179 6.86 11.38 14.20
N ALA A 180 7.25 10.15 14.52
CA ALA A 180 6.48 9.26 15.41
C ALA A 180 6.86 9.39 16.89
N GLY A 181 7.76 10.31 17.26
CA GLY A 181 8.19 10.52 18.64
C GLY A 181 7.02 10.87 19.57
N GLY A 182 6.88 10.10 20.67
CA GLY A 182 5.84 10.32 21.67
C GLY A 182 4.49 9.65 21.36
N ALA A 183 4.39 8.86 20.30
CA ALA A 183 3.19 8.07 20.04
C ALA A 183 3.03 6.97 21.10
N LEU A 184 1.78 6.72 21.52
CA LEU A 184 1.42 5.54 22.29
C LEU A 184 1.39 4.33 21.35
N ARG A 185 2.03 3.24 21.78
CA ARG A 185 2.06 1.97 21.06
C ARG A 185 1.76 0.85 22.02
N ASP A 186 0.98 -0.13 21.58
CA ASP A 186 0.82 -1.38 22.30
C ASP A 186 1.96 -2.32 21.91
N VAL A 187 2.63 -2.90 22.90
CA VAL A 187 3.54 -4.04 22.72
C VAL A 187 3.02 -5.22 23.50
N VAL A 188 3.16 -6.41 22.94
CA VAL A 188 2.84 -7.67 23.63
C VAL A 188 4.15 -8.31 24.07
N VAL A 189 4.28 -8.55 25.36
CA VAL A 189 5.43 -9.24 25.97
C VAL A 189 4.98 -10.63 26.41
N TRP A 190 5.52 -11.66 25.75
CA TRP A 190 5.34 -13.03 26.20
C TRP A 190 6.40 -13.40 27.24
N LEU A 191 5.95 -13.95 28.36
CA LEU A 191 6.77 -14.45 29.44
C LEU A 191 6.61 -15.99 29.52
N PRO A 192 7.72 -16.73 29.67
CA PRO A 192 7.66 -18.18 29.75
C PRO A 192 6.89 -18.66 31.00
N PRO A 193 6.34 -19.88 30.97
CA PRO A 193 5.72 -20.48 32.15
C PRO A 193 6.62 -20.44 33.39
N GLY A 194 6.06 -20.05 34.54
CA GLY A 194 6.79 -19.92 35.80
C GLY A 194 7.71 -18.70 35.91
N TYR A 195 7.62 -17.73 34.98
CA TYR A 195 8.43 -16.52 35.03
C TYR A 195 8.32 -15.78 36.38
N ASP A 196 7.09 -15.65 36.90
CA ASP A 196 6.81 -14.94 38.15
C ASP A 196 7.00 -15.80 39.42
N ASP A 197 7.45 -17.06 39.29
CA ASP A 197 7.68 -17.91 40.46
C ASP A 197 8.82 -17.33 41.32
N PRO A 198 8.67 -17.24 42.66
CA PRO A 198 9.72 -16.71 43.53
C PRO A 198 11.06 -17.43 43.39
N ALA A 199 11.04 -18.72 43.05
CA ALA A 199 12.24 -19.52 42.78
C ALA A 199 13.04 -19.05 41.55
N ASN A 200 12.40 -18.30 40.64
CA ASN A 200 13.00 -17.77 39.41
C ASN A 200 13.35 -16.27 39.50
N ALA A 201 13.22 -15.61 40.67
CA ALA A 201 13.40 -14.17 40.81
C ALA A 201 14.76 -13.64 40.30
N ASP A 202 15.82 -14.44 40.46
CA ASP A 202 17.18 -14.08 40.00
C ASP A 202 17.50 -14.59 38.58
N ARG A 203 16.59 -15.36 37.96
CA ARG A 203 16.79 -15.90 36.62
C ARG A 203 16.69 -14.80 35.58
N ARG A 204 17.49 -14.90 34.52
CA ARG A 204 17.46 -14.00 33.36
C ARG A 204 17.11 -14.82 32.13
N TYR A 205 16.28 -14.24 31.26
CA TYR A 205 15.83 -14.86 30.03
C TYR A 205 16.35 -14.06 28.84
N PRO A 206 16.77 -14.71 27.74
CA PRO A 206 17.10 -14.01 26.51
C PRO A 206 15.86 -13.29 25.97
N VAL A 207 16.08 -12.12 25.34
CA VAL A 207 15.00 -11.32 24.74
C VAL A 207 15.04 -11.49 23.23
N LEU A 208 13.90 -11.90 22.65
CA LEU A 208 13.68 -11.92 21.21
C LEU A 208 12.70 -10.81 20.85
N TYR A 209 13.13 -9.92 19.95
CA TYR A 209 12.24 -8.91 19.37
C TYR A 209 11.65 -9.44 18.08
N MET A 210 10.33 -9.47 18.00
CA MET A 210 9.59 -9.79 16.79
C MET A 210 8.77 -8.57 16.41
N GLN A 211 9.09 -7.98 15.26
CA GLN A 211 8.29 -6.92 14.65
C GLN A 211 7.40 -7.59 13.62
N ASP A 212 6.09 -7.53 13.85
CA ASP A 212 5.09 -8.07 12.94
C ASP A 212 4.02 -7.02 12.70
N GLY A 213 3.33 -7.14 11.56
CA GLY A 213 2.09 -6.45 11.32
C GLY A 213 0.98 -7.02 12.21
N GLN A 214 0.98 -6.66 13.50
CA GLN A 214 -0.10 -6.92 14.47
C GLN A 214 -0.49 -8.38 14.81
N ASN A 215 0.08 -9.43 14.20
CA ASN A 215 -0.55 -10.76 14.15
C ASN A 215 0.22 -11.93 14.82
N VAL A 216 1.39 -11.72 15.44
CA VAL A 216 2.30 -12.80 15.93
C VAL A 216 1.62 -13.85 16.81
N PHE A 217 0.63 -13.43 17.60
CA PHE A 217 -0.05 -14.29 18.58
C PHE A 217 -1.47 -14.67 18.16
N ASP A 218 -1.89 -14.29 16.95
CA ASP A 218 -3.23 -14.59 16.46
C ASP A 218 -3.31 -16.03 15.95
N HIS A 219 -4.38 -16.73 16.33
CA HIS A 219 -4.62 -18.08 15.84
C HIS A 219 -5.17 -18.01 14.41
N HIS A 220 -4.35 -18.43 13.46
CA HIS A 220 -4.76 -18.72 12.10
C HIS A 220 -5.38 -20.14 12.05
N PRO A 221 -6.58 -20.35 11.46
CA PRO A 221 -7.05 -21.68 11.11
C PRO A 221 -5.99 -22.39 10.24
N PRO A 222 -5.90 -23.73 10.33
CA PRO A 222 -4.98 -24.52 9.52
C PRO A 222 -5.26 -24.41 8.01
#